data_AF-A0A2G5T785-F1
#
_entry.id   AF-A0A2G5T785-F1
#
_cell.length_a   1.000
_cell.length_b   1.000
_cell.length_c   1.000
_cell.angle_alpha   90.00
_cell.angle_beta   90.00
_cell.angle_gamma   90.00
#
_symmetry.space_group_name_H-M   'P 1'
#
loop_
_entity.id
_entity.type
_entity.pdbx_description
1 polymer ?
#
loop_
_entity_poly.entity_id
_entity_poly.type
_entity_poly.pdbx_seq_one_letter_code
_entity_poly.pdbx_strand_id
1 'polypeptide(L)'
;MAANSIVVQKPPSTYMCSFSLYTSTVVMAMFQTILSALLAVLYKVKIEGDSVIVRILFWIHVCCSVSALLFSLFCLAKRKIGSTYEVVLHGYLLSVLINGLTSLFGVLYIPLFFLQTTHSLMEGLDYFICFSLSGILLFLQWAVKQVTEQMLPVMEHDFKLEPRSNRSTIMNAIYTVVLVASTLAYSAVAWIGLSMDANANEDLF
;
A
#
# COMPACT_ATOMS: atom_id res chain seq x y z
N MET A 1 -21.78 38.40 30.96
CA MET A 1 -21.48 38.51 29.52
C MET A 1 -20.36 37.52 29.22
N ALA A 2 -20.67 36.38 28.63
CA ALA A 2 -19.67 35.37 28.25
C ALA A 2 -18.97 35.84 26.96
N ALA A 3 -17.66 36.02 27.02
CA ALA A 3 -16.85 36.36 25.86
C ALA A 3 -16.77 35.14 24.93
N ASN A 4 -17.38 35.25 23.76
CA ASN A 4 -17.16 34.30 22.66
C ASN A 4 -15.71 34.45 22.19
N SER A 5 -14.83 33.58 22.69
CA SER A 5 -13.50 33.40 22.11
C SER A 5 -13.68 32.80 20.72
N ILE A 6 -13.60 33.63 19.69
CA ILE A 6 -13.43 33.19 18.32
C ILE A 6 -12.06 32.49 18.29
N VAL A 7 -12.06 31.16 18.39
CA VAL A 7 -10.89 30.34 18.10
C VAL A 7 -10.61 30.55 16.63
N VAL A 8 -9.71 31.48 16.32
CA VAL A 8 -9.16 31.65 14.97
C VAL A 8 -8.36 30.38 14.70
N GLN A 9 -9.00 29.39 14.06
CA GLN A 9 -8.34 28.17 13.60
C GLN A 9 -7.25 28.61 12.62
N LYS A 10 -5.99 28.52 13.05
CA LYS A 10 -4.83 28.76 12.19
C LYS A 10 -4.95 27.81 10.99
N PRO A 11 -4.88 28.32 9.74
CA PRO A 11 -4.99 27.45 8.58
C PRO A 11 -3.87 26.40 8.60
N PRO A 12 -4.16 25.15 8.23
CA PRO A 12 -3.17 24.08 8.22
C PRO A 12 -2.02 24.43 7.25
N SER A 13 -0.79 24.05 7.62
CA SER A 13 0.39 24.29 6.78
C SER A 13 0.23 23.55 5.45
N THR A 14 0.26 24.29 4.35
CA THR A 14 0.19 23.74 2.99
C THR A 14 1.55 23.26 2.46
N TYR A 15 2.60 23.29 3.30
CA TYR A 15 3.98 22.98 2.93
C TYR A 15 4.59 21.92 3.85
N MET A 16 5.33 20.98 3.24
CA MET A 16 6.27 20.07 3.90
C MET A 16 7.65 20.25 3.26
N CYS A 17 8.69 20.49 4.06
CA CYS A 17 10.07 20.62 3.58
C CYS A 17 10.21 21.54 2.35
N SER A 18 9.55 22.71 2.39
CA SER A 18 9.51 23.73 1.32
C SER A 18 8.70 23.39 0.06
N PHE A 19 8.17 22.17 -0.08
CA PHE A 19 7.27 21.79 -1.18
C PHE A 19 5.80 21.87 -0.79
N SER A 20 4.92 22.16 -1.76
CA SER A 20 3.47 22.05 -1.54
C SER A 20 3.12 20.60 -1.19
N LEU A 21 2.30 20.42 -0.16
CA LEU A 21 1.86 19.11 0.32
C LEU A 21 1.17 18.32 -0.80
N TYR A 22 0.37 18.98 -1.64
CA TYR A 22 -0.24 18.39 -2.83
C TYR A 22 0.80 17.82 -3.81
N THR A 23 1.87 18.57 -4.08
CA THR A 23 2.94 18.13 -4.98
C THR A 23 3.67 16.92 -4.40
N SER A 24 3.97 16.93 -3.09
CA SER A 24 4.60 15.79 -2.43
C SER A 24 3.75 14.52 -2.53
N THR A 25 2.44 14.62 -2.23
CA THR A 25 1.54 13.46 -2.31
C THR A 25 1.43 12.90 -3.73
N VAL A 26 1.32 13.77 -4.75
CA VAL A 26 1.28 13.33 -6.15
C VAL A 26 2.59 12.66 -6.56
N VAL A 27 3.75 13.23 -6.20
CA VAL A 27 5.05 12.63 -6.50
C VAL A 27 5.18 11.25 -5.86
N MET A 28 4.78 11.11 -4.60
CA MET A 28 4.84 9.82 -3.89
C MET A 28 3.87 8.79 -4.49
N ALA A 29 2.65 9.19 -4.87
CA ALA A 29 1.70 8.32 -5.56
C ALA A 29 2.22 7.85 -6.93
N MET A 30 2.93 8.71 -7.66
CA MET A 30 3.58 8.35 -8.92
C MET A 30 4.72 7.34 -8.70
N PHE A 31 5.57 7.56 -7.70
CA PHE A 31 6.60 6.57 -7.34
C PHE A 31 6.00 5.22 -6.95
N GLN A 32 4.92 5.22 -6.18
CA GLN A 32 4.18 4.00 -5.82
C GLN A 32 3.67 3.27 -7.07
N THR A 33 3.09 4.02 -8.02
CA THR A 33 2.56 3.45 -9.27
C THR A 33 3.66 2.76 -10.07
N ILE A 34 4.80 3.44 -10.24
CA ILE A 34 5.94 2.92 -11.00
C ILE A 34 6.48 1.65 -10.34
N LEU A 35 6.73 1.70 -9.03
CA LEU A 35 7.33 0.59 -8.31
C LEU A 35 6.39 -0.62 -8.20
N SER A 36 5.09 -0.38 -7.98
CA SER A 36 4.05 -1.42 -7.99
C SER A 36 3.93 -2.10 -9.37
N ALA A 37 3.93 -1.32 -10.45
CA ALA A 37 3.90 -1.86 -11.80
C ALA A 37 5.16 -2.67 -12.14
N LEU A 38 6.34 -2.19 -11.73
CA LEU A 38 7.61 -2.90 -11.90
C LEU A 38 7.59 -4.26 -11.18
N LEU A 39 7.13 -4.30 -9.92
CA LEU A 39 6.98 -5.54 -9.15
C LEU A 39 6.00 -6.52 -9.80
N ALA A 40 4.87 -6.04 -10.33
CA ALA A 40 3.91 -6.88 -11.05
C ALA A 40 4.56 -7.58 -12.25
N VAL A 41 5.34 -6.85 -13.04
CA VAL A 41 6.05 -7.40 -14.20
C VAL A 41 7.13 -8.38 -13.76
N LEU A 42 7.93 -8.03 -12.74
CA LEU A 42 9.00 -8.88 -12.24
C LEU A 42 8.46 -10.19 -11.67
N TYR A 43 7.40 -10.16 -10.85
CA TYR A 43 6.78 -11.39 -10.37
C TYR A 43 6.30 -12.29 -11.50
N LYS A 44 5.74 -11.71 -12.55
CA LYS A 44 5.25 -12.49 -13.70
C LYS A 44 6.38 -13.08 -14.56
N VAL A 45 7.49 -12.36 -14.71
CA VAL A 45 8.58 -12.73 -15.63
C VAL A 45 9.67 -13.56 -14.93
N LYS A 46 9.92 -13.30 -13.65
CA LYS A 46 11.09 -13.81 -12.92
C LYS A 46 10.79 -14.85 -11.87
N ILE A 47 9.60 -14.82 -11.25
CA ILE A 47 9.20 -15.91 -10.37
C ILE A 47 8.62 -17.00 -11.26
N GLU A 48 9.42 -18.05 -11.44
CA GLU A 48 9.15 -19.16 -12.33
C GLU A 48 7.93 -19.95 -11.83
N GLY A 49 6.88 -19.99 -12.64
CA GLY A 49 5.62 -20.69 -12.34
C GLY A 49 4.40 -19.79 -12.51
N ASP A 50 3.47 -20.20 -13.38
CA ASP A 50 2.12 -19.63 -13.50
C ASP A 50 1.24 -20.04 -12.30
N SER A 51 1.79 -19.82 -11.10
CA SER A 51 1.12 -20.11 -9.85
C SER A 51 -0.05 -19.15 -9.68
N VAL A 52 -1.11 -19.65 -9.05
CA VAL A 52 -2.28 -18.83 -8.71
C VAL A 52 -1.88 -17.60 -7.89
N ILE A 53 -0.86 -17.73 -7.04
CA ILE A 53 -0.33 -16.65 -6.19
C ILE A 53 0.25 -15.51 -7.03
N VAL A 54 1.12 -15.81 -8.00
CA VAL A 54 1.73 -14.78 -8.87
C VAL A 54 0.67 -14.03 -9.68
N ARG A 55 -0.36 -14.73 -10.17
CA ARG A 55 -1.49 -14.09 -10.88
C ARG A 55 -2.28 -13.16 -9.96
N ILE A 56 -2.56 -13.57 -8.72
CA ILE A 56 -3.26 -12.72 -7.73
C ILE A 56 -2.43 -11.47 -7.43
N LEU A 57 -1.13 -11.63 -7.14
CA LEU A 57 -0.21 -10.52 -6.86
C LEU A 57 -0.14 -9.53 -8.02
N PHE A 58 -0.07 -10.03 -9.26
CA PHE A 58 -0.09 -9.19 -10.46
C PHE A 58 -1.34 -8.29 -10.50
N TRP A 59 -2.54 -8.86 -10.35
CA TRP A 59 -3.78 -8.10 -10.40
C TRP A 59 -3.91 -7.11 -9.24
N ILE A 60 -3.46 -7.48 -8.04
CA ILE A 60 -3.45 -6.56 -6.91
C ILE A 60 -2.57 -5.34 -7.21
N HIS A 61 -1.34 -5.54 -7.69
CA HIS A 61 -0.44 -4.44 -8.02
C HIS A 61 -0.99 -3.54 -9.13
N VAL A 62 -1.65 -4.12 -10.15
CA VAL A 62 -2.34 -3.37 -11.21
C VAL A 62 -3.47 -2.51 -10.64
N CYS A 63 -4.35 -3.08 -9.80
CA CYS A 63 -5.45 -2.34 -9.17
C CYS A 63 -4.94 -1.20 -8.26
N CYS A 64 -3.84 -1.42 -7.55
CA CYS A 64 -3.21 -0.40 -6.71
C CYS A 64 -2.62 0.74 -7.53
N SER A 65 -1.97 0.42 -8.66
CA SER A 65 -1.46 1.41 -9.61
C SER A 65 -2.58 2.25 -10.23
N VAL A 66 -3.70 1.63 -10.62
CA VAL A 66 -4.87 2.37 -11.16
C VAL A 66 -5.45 3.32 -10.11
N SER A 67 -5.60 2.85 -8.87
CA SER A 67 -6.11 3.67 -7.76
C SER A 67 -5.21 4.88 -7.47
N ALA A 68 -3.89 4.70 -7.50
CA ALA A 68 -2.91 5.77 -7.32
C ALA A 68 -2.93 6.81 -8.45
N LEU A 69 -3.11 6.36 -9.70
CA LEU A 69 -3.28 7.25 -10.85
C LEU A 69 -4.57 8.07 -10.76
N LEU A 70 -5.70 7.42 -10.43
CA LEU A 70 -6.96 8.12 -10.22
C LEU A 70 -6.81 9.18 -9.13
N PHE A 71 -6.24 8.82 -7.98
CA PHE A 71 -6.01 9.76 -6.90
C PHE A 71 -5.13 10.95 -7.33
N SER A 72 -4.04 10.69 -8.05
CA SER A 72 -3.14 11.73 -8.57
C SER A 72 -3.86 12.70 -9.52
N LEU A 73 -4.68 12.18 -10.44
CA LEU A 73 -5.49 12.98 -11.36
C LEU A 73 -6.49 13.85 -10.60
N PHE A 74 -7.15 13.31 -9.57
CA PHE A 74 -8.07 14.06 -8.71
C PHE A 74 -7.36 15.18 -7.94
N CYS A 75 -6.15 14.93 -7.44
CA CYS A 75 -5.33 15.96 -6.77
C CYS A 75 -4.92 17.10 -7.72
N LEU A 76 -4.55 16.76 -8.96
CA LEU A 76 -4.18 17.75 -9.98
C LEU A 76 -5.37 18.55 -10.49
N ALA A 77 -6.54 17.92 -10.62
CA ALA A 77 -7.73 18.56 -11.15
C ALA A 77 -8.25 19.71 -10.25
N LYS A 78 -7.86 19.75 -8.96
CA LYS A 78 -8.29 20.75 -7.95
C LYS A 78 -9.79 21.08 -7.99
N ARG A 79 -10.63 20.18 -8.51
CA ARG A 79 -12.06 20.45 -8.69
C ARG A 79 -12.74 20.32 -7.32
N LYS A 80 -13.66 21.24 -7.02
CA LYS A 80 -14.58 21.15 -5.86
C LYS A 80 -15.59 20.01 -6.07
N ILE A 81 -15.13 18.76 -6.00
CA ILE A 81 -15.99 17.58 -6.06
C ILE A 81 -16.02 17.00 -4.65
N GLY A 82 -16.93 17.52 -3.81
CA GLY A 82 -17.00 17.23 -2.36
C GLY A 82 -16.99 15.74 -2.02
N SER A 83 -18.15 15.07 -2.05
CA SER A 83 -18.27 13.67 -1.55
C SER A 83 -17.49 12.64 -2.38
N THR A 84 -17.33 12.85 -3.70
CA THR A 84 -16.55 11.91 -4.54
C THR A 84 -15.07 11.91 -4.17
N TYR A 85 -14.53 13.05 -3.72
CA TYR A 85 -13.16 13.12 -3.24
C TYR A 85 -12.94 12.20 -2.03
N GLU A 86 -13.88 12.19 -1.07
CA GLU A 86 -13.83 11.29 0.09
C GLU A 86 -13.73 9.83 -0.37
N VAL A 87 -14.57 9.40 -1.32
CA VAL A 87 -14.55 8.03 -1.85
C VAL A 87 -13.23 7.69 -2.54
N VAL A 88 -12.70 8.57 -3.39
CA VAL A 88 -11.45 8.36 -4.12
C VAL A 88 -10.26 8.29 -3.15
N LEU A 89 -10.22 9.16 -2.15
CA LEU A 89 -9.20 9.15 -1.11
C LEU A 89 -9.24 7.86 -0.28
N HIS A 90 -10.42 7.40 0.11
CA HIS A 90 -10.56 6.14 0.86
C HIS A 90 -10.15 4.94 0.00
N GLY A 91 -10.57 4.89 -1.27
CA GLY A 91 -10.14 3.86 -2.21
C GLY A 91 -8.62 3.84 -2.38
N TYR A 92 -8.00 5.03 -2.45
CA TYR A 92 -6.55 5.15 -2.52
C TYR A 92 -5.86 4.67 -1.25
N LEU A 93 -6.30 5.08 -0.05
CA LEU A 93 -5.73 4.62 1.22
C LEU A 93 -5.85 3.10 1.39
N LEU A 94 -7.00 2.52 0.99
CA LEU A 94 -7.17 1.08 0.95
C LEU A 94 -6.18 0.42 -0.02
N SER A 95 -5.94 1.02 -1.19
CA SER A 95 -4.95 0.52 -2.14
C SER A 95 -3.52 0.58 -1.58
N VAL A 96 -3.15 1.63 -0.85
CA VAL A 96 -1.85 1.77 -0.16
C VAL A 96 -1.67 0.65 0.87
N LEU A 97 -2.73 0.36 1.65
CA LEU A 97 -2.73 -0.72 2.63
C LEU A 97 -2.53 -2.09 1.96
N ILE A 98 -3.32 -2.39 0.93
CA ILE A 98 -3.26 -3.66 0.22
C ILE A 98 -1.88 -3.83 -0.45
N ASN A 99 -1.37 -2.79 -1.09
CA ASN A 99 -0.04 -2.79 -1.71
C ASN A 99 1.07 -2.95 -0.66
N GLY A 100 0.87 -2.41 0.55
CA GLY A 100 1.76 -2.63 1.70
C GLY A 100 1.76 -4.10 2.12
N LEU A 101 0.59 -4.71 2.24
CA LEU A 101 0.45 -6.12 2.57
C LEU A 101 1.08 -7.05 1.52
N THR A 102 0.91 -6.78 0.23
CA THR A 102 1.56 -7.57 -0.83
C THR A 102 3.07 -7.35 -0.88
N SER A 103 3.54 -6.14 -0.55
CA SER A 103 4.98 -5.91 -0.41
C SER A 103 5.58 -6.61 0.81
N LEU A 104 4.84 -6.68 1.93
CA LEU A 104 5.21 -7.45 3.11
C LEU A 104 5.25 -8.95 2.81
N PHE A 105 4.25 -9.45 2.07
CA PHE A 105 4.25 -10.80 1.51
C PHE A 105 5.55 -11.03 0.74
N GLY A 106 5.91 -10.15 -0.19
CA GLY A 106 7.14 -10.27 -0.98
C GLY A 106 8.40 -10.35 -0.13
N VAL A 107 8.53 -9.47 0.87
CA VAL A 107 9.68 -9.44 1.79
C VAL A 107 9.83 -10.75 2.57
N LEU A 108 8.73 -11.41 2.93
CA LEU A 108 8.74 -12.63 3.73
C LEU A 108 8.80 -13.92 2.88
N TYR A 109 8.07 -13.97 1.77
CA TYR A 109 7.93 -15.15 0.91
C TYR A 109 9.16 -15.37 0.04
N ILE A 110 9.70 -14.31 -0.57
CA ILE A 110 10.77 -14.42 -1.58
C ILE A 110 12.05 -15.02 -0.99
N PRO A 111 12.54 -14.63 0.20
CA PRO A 111 13.72 -15.26 0.80
C PRO A 111 13.51 -16.74 1.14
N LEU A 112 12.31 -17.11 1.61
CA LEU A 112 11.97 -18.51 1.91
C LEU A 112 11.98 -19.35 0.64
N PHE A 113 11.32 -18.85 -0.41
CA PHE A 113 11.30 -19.51 -1.71
C PHE A 113 12.70 -19.65 -2.30
N PHE A 114 13.53 -18.60 -2.21
CA PHE A 114 14.94 -18.64 -2.62
C PHE A 114 15.71 -19.76 -1.91
N LEU A 115 15.59 -19.87 -0.58
CA LEU A 115 16.25 -20.92 0.21
C LEU A 115 15.77 -22.34 -0.14
N GLN A 116 14.54 -22.49 -0.61
CA GLN A 116 13.96 -23.77 -0.98
C GLN A 116 14.31 -24.20 -2.42
N THR A 117 14.42 -23.26 -3.37
CA THR A 117 14.50 -23.60 -4.80
C THR A 117 15.85 -23.40 -5.46
N THR A 118 16.74 -22.57 -4.92
CA THR A 118 17.99 -22.23 -5.64
C THR A 118 19.19 -23.07 -5.21
N HIS A 119 19.93 -23.56 -6.20
CA HIS A 119 21.17 -24.30 -5.99
C HIS A 119 22.42 -23.42 -6.13
N SER A 120 22.27 -22.19 -6.62
CA SER A 120 23.36 -21.23 -6.80
C SER A 120 22.94 -19.78 -6.54
N LEU A 121 23.90 -18.94 -6.13
CA LEU A 121 23.69 -17.51 -5.88
C LEU A 121 23.33 -16.72 -7.16
N MET A 122 23.81 -17.15 -8.33
CA MET A 122 23.54 -16.46 -9.60
C MET A 122 22.08 -16.63 -10.05
N GLU A 123 21.49 -17.81 -9.84
CA GLU A 123 20.04 -18.04 -10.02
C GLU A 123 19.22 -17.27 -8.98
N GLY A 124 19.81 -16.99 -7.81
CA GLY A 124 19.24 -16.20 -6.73
C GLY A 124 19.06 -14.71 -6.98
N LEU A 125 19.74 -14.15 -7.98
CA LEU A 125 19.84 -12.70 -8.14
C LEU A 125 18.48 -12.06 -8.47
N ASP A 126 17.64 -12.75 -9.24
CA ASP A 126 16.28 -12.31 -9.56
C ASP A 126 15.39 -12.24 -8.30
N TYR A 127 15.53 -13.21 -7.39
CA TYR A 127 14.83 -13.21 -6.09
C TYR A 127 15.33 -12.08 -5.20
N PHE A 128 16.65 -11.82 -5.17
CA PHE A 128 17.22 -10.71 -4.40
C PHE A 128 16.73 -9.34 -4.87
N ILE A 129 16.58 -9.16 -6.19
CA ILE A 129 15.98 -7.95 -6.77
C ILE A 129 14.52 -7.81 -6.34
N CYS A 130 13.72 -8.88 -6.46
CA CYS A 130 12.30 -8.82 -6.09
C CYS A 130 12.12 -8.57 -4.58
N PHE A 131 12.95 -9.18 -3.74
CA PHE A 131 13.01 -8.92 -2.29
C PHE A 131 13.32 -7.45 -1.99
N SER A 132 14.37 -6.92 -2.61
CA SER A 132 14.82 -5.54 -2.40
C SER A 132 13.74 -4.54 -2.83
N LEU A 133 13.14 -4.73 -4.01
CA LEU A 133 12.06 -3.88 -4.50
C LEU A 133 10.80 -3.97 -3.62
N SER A 134 10.47 -5.16 -3.12
CA SER A 134 9.37 -5.33 -2.16
C SER A 134 9.62 -4.54 -0.87
N GLY A 135 10.85 -4.57 -0.35
CA GLY A 135 11.24 -3.78 0.83
C GLY A 135 11.16 -2.27 0.58
N ILE A 136 11.61 -1.80 -0.59
CA ILE A 136 11.50 -0.39 -0.98
C ILE A 136 10.02 0.00 -1.10
N LEU A 137 9.18 -0.85 -1.71
CA LEU A 137 7.75 -0.56 -1.87
C LEU A 137 7.04 -0.50 -0.52
N LEU A 138 7.40 -1.37 0.42
CA LEU A 138 6.89 -1.39 1.79
C LEU A 138 7.24 -0.09 2.53
N PHE A 139 8.50 0.34 2.45
CA PHE A 139 8.93 1.62 3.01
C PHE A 139 8.20 2.81 2.37
N LEU A 140 8.02 2.76 1.05
CA LEU A 140 7.27 3.77 0.32
C LEU A 140 5.80 3.83 0.76
N GLN A 141 5.15 2.70 1.05
CA GLN A 141 3.77 2.71 1.58
C GLN A 141 3.69 3.43 2.94
N TRP A 142 4.68 3.21 3.80
CA TRP A 142 4.78 3.94 5.07
C TRP A 142 4.93 5.45 4.83
N ALA A 143 5.82 5.87 3.93
CA ALA A 143 6.02 7.28 3.61
C ALA A 143 4.77 7.93 2.98
N VAL A 144 4.12 7.25 2.03
CA VAL A 144 2.87 7.69 1.39
C VAL A 144 1.78 7.90 2.44
N LYS A 145 1.63 6.97 3.40
CA LYS A 145 0.67 7.10 4.50
C LYS A 145 0.92 8.38 5.30
N GLN A 146 2.17 8.62 5.70
CA GLN A 146 2.53 9.81 6.49
C GLN A 146 2.18 11.12 5.76
N VAL A 147 2.55 11.23 4.48
CA VAL A 147 2.29 12.44 3.68
C VAL A 147 0.79 12.62 3.43
N THR A 148 0.06 11.54 3.15
CA THR A 148 -1.40 11.59 2.89
C THR A 148 -2.18 11.98 4.15
N GLU A 149 -1.78 11.49 5.33
CA GLU A 149 -2.38 11.88 6.62
C GLU A 149 -2.15 13.36 6.93
N GLN A 150 -0.99 13.92 6.57
CA GLN A 150 -0.72 15.35 6.72
C GLN A 150 -1.48 16.22 5.71
N MET A 151 -1.84 15.66 4.56
CA MET A 151 -2.67 16.32 3.54
C MET A 151 -4.14 16.40 3.91
N LEU A 152 -4.62 15.44 4.71
CA LEU A 152 -6.00 15.31 5.14
C LEU A 152 -6.61 16.62 5.69
N PRO A 153 -6.03 17.30 6.70
CA PRO A 153 -6.60 18.52 7.27
C PRO A 153 -6.59 19.71 6.29
N VAL A 154 -5.60 19.77 5.39
CA VAL A 154 -5.53 20.81 4.35
C VAL A 154 -6.71 20.68 3.40
N MET A 155 -7.03 19.45 3.02
CA MET A 155 -8.14 19.18 2.10
C MET A 155 -9.50 19.32 2.76
N GLU A 156 -9.66 18.93 4.03
CA GLU A 156 -10.93 19.16 4.76
C GLU A 156 -11.27 20.66 4.80
N HIS A 157 -10.26 21.51 5.00
CA HIS A 157 -10.39 22.97 4.92
C HIS A 157 -10.74 23.45 3.50
N ASP A 158 -10.00 23.00 2.48
CA ASP A 158 -10.19 23.46 1.09
C ASP A 158 -11.52 22.99 0.47
N PHE A 159 -12.01 21.80 0.85
CA PHE A 159 -13.24 21.20 0.33
C PHE A 159 -14.48 21.45 1.20
N LYS A 160 -14.35 22.11 2.36
CA LYS A 160 -15.45 22.37 3.32
C LYS A 160 -16.24 21.11 3.70
N LEU A 161 -15.53 20.03 4.00
CA LEU A 161 -16.14 18.77 4.44
C LEU A 161 -16.63 18.89 5.90
N GLU A 162 -17.73 18.23 6.26
CA GLU A 162 -18.19 18.16 7.66
C GLU A 162 -17.20 17.39 8.56
N PRO A 163 -17.07 17.75 9.85
CA PRO A 163 -16.09 17.16 10.75
C PRO A 163 -16.32 15.65 11.01
N ARG A 164 -15.23 14.89 10.87
CA ARG A 164 -15.18 13.43 10.79
C ARG A 164 -15.26 12.73 12.16
N SER A 165 -16.38 12.84 12.89
CA SER A 165 -16.45 12.34 14.29
C SER A 165 -16.67 10.83 14.42
N ASN A 166 -17.65 10.21 13.74
CA ASN A 166 -17.96 8.78 13.93
C ASN A 166 -17.47 7.84 12.81
N ARG A 167 -17.31 8.36 11.59
CA ARG A 167 -16.92 7.54 10.42
C ARG A 167 -15.44 7.14 10.44
N SER A 168 -14.59 7.94 11.09
CA SER A 168 -13.13 7.71 11.20
C SER A 168 -12.77 6.51 12.07
N THR A 169 -13.46 6.34 13.22
CA THR A 169 -13.19 5.26 14.18
C THR A 169 -13.56 3.90 13.61
N ILE A 170 -14.72 3.80 12.95
CA ILE A 170 -15.15 2.57 12.27
C ILE A 170 -14.17 2.22 11.15
N MET A 171 -13.71 3.22 10.41
CA MET A 171 -12.77 3.03 9.31
C MET A 171 -11.38 2.58 9.79
N ASN A 172 -10.84 3.17 10.87
CA ASN A 172 -9.59 2.68 11.47
C ASN A 172 -9.72 1.26 12.01
N ALA A 173 -10.89 0.91 12.56
CA ALA A 173 -11.19 -0.46 12.95
C ALA A 173 -11.22 -1.40 11.74
N ILE A 174 -11.83 -0.99 10.61
CA ILE A 174 -11.83 -1.77 9.37
C ILE A 174 -10.40 -1.96 8.85
N TYR A 175 -9.59 -0.91 8.79
CA TYR A 175 -8.19 -1.03 8.35
C TYR A 175 -7.38 -1.94 9.27
N THR A 176 -7.60 -1.85 10.59
CA THR A 176 -6.94 -2.71 11.57
C THR A 176 -7.37 -4.16 11.42
N VAL A 177 -8.67 -4.42 11.24
CA VAL A 177 -9.22 -5.77 11.04
C VAL A 177 -8.75 -6.35 9.71
N VAL A 178 -8.73 -5.58 8.63
CA VAL A 178 -8.22 -6.03 7.33
C VAL A 178 -6.72 -6.31 7.41
N LEU A 179 -5.94 -5.47 8.09
CA LEU A 179 -4.51 -5.69 8.30
C LEU A 179 -4.27 -6.97 9.11
N VAL A 180 -4.98 -7.16 10.23
CA VAL A 180 -4.87 -8.34 11.09
C VAL A 180 -5.32 -9.60 10.35
N ALA A 181 -6.47 -9.56 9.67
CA ALA A 181 -6.98 -10.69 8.89
C ALA A 181 -6.06 -11.06 7.72
N SER A 182 -5.45 -10.07 7.06
CA SER A 182 -4.48 -10.32 5.99
C SER A 182 -3.17 -10.90 6.52
N THR A 183 -2.72 -10.45 7.70
CA THR A 183 -1.55 -11.01 8.39
C THR A 183 -1.79 -12.46 8.84
N LEU A 184 -3.01 -12.77 9.29
CA LEU A 184 -3.44 -14.12 9.64
C LEU A 184 -3.58 -15.02 8.41
N ALA A 185 -4.21 -14.54 7.34
CA ALA A 185 -4.32 -15.27 6.09
C ALA A 185 -2.95 -15.55 5.47
N TYR A 186 -2.03 -14.58 5.56
CA TYR A 186 -0.66 -14.76 5.10
C TYR A 186 0.12 -15.77 5.94
N SER A 187 0.01 -15.69 7.27
CA SER A 187 0.58 -16.69 8.19
C SER A 187 0.01 -18.09 7.92
N ALA A 188 -1.27 -18.20 7.58
CA ALA A 188 -1.92 -19.46 7.25
C ALA A 188 -1.43 -20.03 5.89
N VAL A 189 -1.24 -19.20 4.87
CA VAL A 189 -0.68 -19.63 3.58
C VAL A 189 0.79 -20.06 3.73
N ALA A 190 1.58 -19.33 4.51
CA ALA A 190 2.95 -19.72 4.84
C ALA A 190 3.01 -21.06 5.59
N TRP A 191 2.06 -21.29 6.51
CA TRP A 191 1.93 -22.57 7.22
C TRP A 191 1.51 -23.72 6.31
N ILE A 192 0.59 -23.49 5.37
CA ILE A 192 0.18 -24.50 4.37
C ILE A 192 1.34 -24.83 3.43
N GLY A 193 2.12 -23.84 2.99
CA GLY A 193 3.32 -24.06 2.19
C GLY A 193 4.36 -24.93 2.91
N LEU A 194 4.61 -24.67 4.20
CA LEU A 194 5.48 -25.50 5.05
C LEU A 194 4.93 -26.91 5.31
N SER A 195 3.60 -27.04 5.44
CA SER A 195 2.92 -28.32 5.68
C SER A 195 2.91 -29.23 4.45
N MET A 196 2.85 -28.68 3.23
CA MET A 196 2.92 -29.47 2.00
C MET A 196 4.33 -30.04 1.78
N ASP A 197 5.37 -29.29 2.14
CA ASP A 197 6.77 -29.76 2.11
C ASP A 197 7.06 -30.82 3.19
N ALA A 198 6.43 -30.70 4.36
CA ALA A 198 6.55 -31.71 5.42
C ALA A 198 5.99 -33.08 5.00
N ASN A 199 4.83 -33.10 4.32
CA ASN A 199 4.23 -34.35 3.86
C ASN A 199 4.96 -34.99 2.67
N ALA A 200 5.65 -34.20 1.83
CA ALA A 200 6.44 -34.75 0.72
C ALA A 200 7.70 -35.52 1.19
N ASN A 201 8.15 -35.28 2.42
CA ASN A 201 9.30 -35.95 3.02
C ASN A 201 8.95 -37.23 3.80
N GLU A 202 7.66 -37.46 4.11
CA GLU A 202 7.23 -38.68 4.80
C GLU A 202 6.95 -39.85 3.85
N ASP A 203 6.91 -39.61 2.53
CA ASP A 203 6.75 -40.64 1.50
C ASP A 203 8.09 -41.27 1.04
N LEU A 204 9.22 -40.91 1.67
CA LEU A 204 10.58 -41.32 1.29
C LEU A 204 11.30 -42.22 2.34
N PHE A 205 10.56 -42.77 3.31
CA PHE A 205 11.06 -43.81 4.23
C PHE A 205 10.19 -45.07 4.21
#